data_AF-A0A7H4Q022-F1
#
_entry.id   AF-A0A7H4Q022-F1
#
_cell.length_a   1.000
_cell.length_b   1.000
_cell.length_c   1.000
_cell.angle_alpha   90.00
_cell.angle_beta   90.00
_cell.angle_gamma   90.00
#
_symmetry.space_group_name_H-M   'P 1'
#
loop_
_entity.id
_entity.type
_entity.pdbx_description
1 polymer ?
#
loop_
_entity_poly.entity_id
_entity_poly.type
_entity_poly.pdbx_seq_one_letter_code
_entity_poly.pdbx_strand_id
1 'polypeptide(L)'
;MTLPTENPADRLVLDAVGAAFAALPADARVAVAFSGGLDSTSLLDAAVRTGGAQRCVALHIHHGLSPHADEWLAHCDAFARERGV
;
A
#
# COMPACT_ATOMS: atom_id res chain seq x y z
N MET A 1 10.34 -1.60 26.00
CA MET A 1 9.20 -1.42 25.09
C MET A 1 9.38 -0.05 24.44
N THR A 2 10.26 0.02 23.44
CA THR A 2 10.51 1.26 22.70
C THR A 2 9.27 1.53 21.87
N LEU A 3 8.57 2.63 22.18
CA LEU A 3 7.62 3.22 21.25
C LEU A 3 8.36 3.36 19.91
N PRO A 4 7.78 2.96 18.77
CA PRO A 4 8.38 3.29 17.49
C PRO A 4 8.59 4.80 17.51
N THR A 5 9.83 5.26 17.39
CA THR A 5 10.12 6.67 17.16
C THR A 5 9.29 7.07 15.95
N GLU A 6 8.23 7.85 16.17
CA GLU A 6 7.37 8.35 15.09
C GLU A 6 8.26 9.13 14.13
N ASN A 7 8.55 8.51 12.99
CA ASN A 7 9.31 9.14 11.93
C ASN A 7 8.43 10.27 11.35
N PRO A 8 8.90 11.53 11.32
CA PRO A 8 8.12 12.64 10.76
C PRO A 8 7.65 12.39 9.33
N ALA A 9 8.43 11.64 8.53
CA ALA A 9 8.04 11.24 7.19
C ALA A 9 6.82 10.31 7.18
N ASP A 10 6.79 9.30 8.07
CA ASP A 10 5.66 8.38 8.19
C ASP A 10 4.38 9.15 8.51
N ARG A 11 4.46 10.12 9.44
CA ARG A 11 3.31 10.94 9.81
C ARG A 11 2.77 11.75 8.64
N LEU A 12 3.64 12.38 7.85
CA LEU A 12 3.24 13.15 6.67
C LEU A 12 2.47 12.28 5.66
N VAL A 13 2.98 11.07 5.39
CA VAL A 13 2.34 10.14 4.45
C VAL A 13 0.99 9.67 4.98
N LEU A 14 0.92 9.28 6.26
CA LEU A 14 -0.33 8.81 6.87
C LEU A 14 -1.39 9.92 6.91
N ASP A 15 -1.01 11.16 7.22
CA ASP A 15 -1.93 12.30 7.23
C ASP A 15 -2.47 12.58 5.82
N ALA A 16 -1.60 12.57 4.80
CA ALA A 16 -2.00 12.79 3.41
C ALA A 16 -2.93 11.69 2.89
N VAL A 17 -2.60 10.42 3.15
CA VAL A 17 -3.44 9.29 2.74
C VAL A 17 -4.74 9.25 3.54
N GLY A 18 -4.70 9.55 4.84
CA GLY A 18 -5.88 9.68 5.69
C GLY A 18 -6.85 10.75 5.18
N ALA A 19 -6.34 11.91 4.76
CA ALA A 19 -7.16 12.94 4.13
C ALA A 19 -7.79 12.46 2.82
N ALA A 20 -7.07 11.68 2.01
CA ALA A 20 -7.64 11.09 0.79
C ALA A 20 -8.76 10.10 1.10
N PHE A 21 -8.59 9.22 2.10
CA PHE A 21 -9.65 8.29 2.53
C PHE A 21 -10.87 9.02 3.13
N ALA A 22 -10.66 10.11 3.86
CA ALA A 22 -11.74 10.91 4.44
C ALA A 22 -12.59 11.63 3.37
N ALA A 23 -12.01 11.89 2.20
CA ALA A 23 -12.73 12.48 1.06
C ALA A 23 -13.56 11.45 0.26
N LEU A 24 -13.42 10.15 0.55
CA LEU A 24 -14.16 9.08 -0.12
C LEU A 24 -15.37 8.62 0.72
N PRO A 25 -16.39 8.00 0.09
CA PRO A 25 -17.43 7.29 0.81
C PRO A 25 -16.85 6.27 1.80
N ALA A 26 -17.52 6.05 2.94
CA ALA A 26 -17.02 5.20 4.03
C ALA A 26 -16.80 3.73 3.60
N ASP A 27 -17.54 3.26 2.60
CA ASP A 27 -17.50 1.91 2.05
C ASP A 27 -16.70 1.82 0.73
N ALA A 28 -16.15 2.93 0.23
CA ALA A 28 -15.37 2.93 -0.99
C ALA A 28 -14.13 2.04 -0.84
N ARG A 29 -13.88 1.20 -1.85
CA ARG A 29 -12.65 0.43 -2.00
C ARG A 29 -11.66 1.20 -2.89
N VAL A 30 -10.40 1.19 -2.50
CA VAL A 30 -9.31 1.91 -3.18
C VAL A 30 -8.35 0.88 -3.78
N ALA A 31 -8.16 0.94 -5.09
CA ALA A 31 -7.11 0.20 -5.78
C ALA A 31 -5.82 1.03 -5.78
N VAL A 32 -4.77 0.51 -5.16
CA VAL A 32 -3.43 1.09 -5.18
C VAL A 32 -2.66 0.46 -6.33
N ALA A 33 -2.22 1.27 -7.29
CA ALA A 33 -1.30 0.81 -8.33
C ALA A 33 0.03 0.41 -7.67
N PHE A 34 0.31 -0.88 -7.64
CA PHE A 34 1.36 -1.46 -6.82
C PHE A 34 2.40 -2.18 -7.68
N SER A 35 3.56 -1.56 -7.84
CA SER A 35 4.68 -2.11 -8.62
C SER A 35 5.65 -2.93 -7.78
N GLY A 36 5.58 -2.83 -6.46
CA GLY A 36 6.59 -3.40 -5.53
C GLY A 36 7.79 -2.48 -5.29
N GLY A 37 7.85 -1.32 -5.96
CA GLY A 37 8.86 -0.30 -5.70
C GLY A 37 8.55 0.53 -4.45
N LEU A 38 9.58 1.15 -3.87
CA LEU A 38 9.55 1.90 -2.60
C LEU A 38 8.32 2.81 -2.43
N ASP A 39 7.99 3.61 -3.44
CA ASP A 39 6.88 4.57 -3.37
C ASP A 39 5.53 3.86 -3.27
N SER A 40 5.31 2.86 -4.13
CA SER A 40 4.07 2.10 -4.16
C SER A 40 3.90 1.21 -2.92
N THR A 41 5.01 0.71 -2.38
CA THR A 41 5.08 -0.04 -1.11
C THR A 41 4.68 0.84 0.06
N SER A 42 5.24 2.05 0.14
CA SER A 42 4.92 3.02 1.18
C SER A 42 3.46 3.49 1.09
N LEU A 43 2.95 3.70 -0.14
CA LEU A 43 1.57 4.09 -0.37
C LEU A 43 0.58 2.98 0.02
N LEU A 44 0.86 1.71 -0.33
CA LEU A 44 0.01 0.58 0.05
C LEU A 44 0.00 0.37 1.57
N ASP A 45 1.17 0.43 2.22
CA ASP A 45 1.28 0.35 3.68
C ASP A 45 0.45 1.44 4.37
N ALA A 46 0.61 2.69 3.93
CA ALA A 46 -0.14 3.81 4.46
C ALA A 46 -1.65 3.65 4.23
N ALA A 47 -2.07 3.24 3.03
CA ALA A 47 -3.48 3.04 2.70
C ALA A 47 -4.13 1.98 3.60
N VAL A 48 -3.43 0.88 3.87
CA VAL A 48 -3.90 -0.16 4.80
C VAL A 48 -4.01 0.37 6.22
N ARG A 49 -3.03 1.14 6.68
CA ARG A 49 -3.01 1.71 8.04
C ARG A 49 -4.05 2.79 8.27
N THR A 50 -4.44 3.52 7.23
CA THR A 50 -5.45 4.60 7.33
C THR A 50 -6.87 4.12 7.04
N GLY A 51 -7.04 3.32 5.99
CA GLY A 51 -8.34 2.89 5.47
C GLY A 51 -8.76 1.49 5.88
N GLY A 52 -7.82 0.68 6.38
CA GLY A 52 -8.02 -0.74 6.66
C GLY A 52 -7.84 -1.62 5.41
N ALA A 53 -7.29 -2.81 5.61
CA ALA A 53 -6.93 -3.72 4.53
C ALA A 53 -8.14 -4.14 3.65
N GLN A 54 -9.32 -4.31 4.25
CA GLN A 54 -10.56 -4.70 3.55
C GLN A 54 -11.03 -3.66 2.51
N ARG A 55 -10.60 -2.40 2.67
CA ARG A 55 -10.89 -1.31 1.74
C ARG A 55 -9.81 -1.12 0.69
N CYS A 56 -8.72 -1.87 0.75
CA CYS A 56 -7.60 -1.76 -0.17
C CYS A 56 -7.64 -2.89 -1.20
N VAL A 57 -7.12 -2.62 -2.40
CA VAL A 57 -6.79 -3.62 -3.41
C VAL A 57 -5.39 -3.27 -3.92
N ALA A 58 -4.44 -4.19 -3.81
CA ALA A 58 -3.13 -4.04 -4.43
C ALA A 58 -3.23 -4.47 -5.90
N LEU A 59 -3.09 -3.53 -6.83
CA LEU A 59 -3.19 -3.79 -8.27
C LEU A 59 -1.79 -3.79 -8.91
N HIS A 60 -1.26 -4.98 -9.15
CA HIS A 60 -0.01 -5.18 -9.86
C HIS A 60 -0.25 -5.49 -11.34
N ILE A 61 0.53 -4.87 -12.25
CA ILE A 61 0.49 -5.16 -13.69
C ILE A 61 1.74 -5.98 -14.04
N HIS A 62 1.55 -7.28 -14.23
CA HIS A 62 2.58 -8.15 -14.78
C HIS A 62 2.71 -7.91 -16.30
N HIS A 63 3.62 -7.02 -16.70
CA HIS A 63 3.75 -6.57 -18.09
C HIS A 63 4.49 -7.55 -19.01
N GLY A 64 5.21 -8.54 -18.48
CA GLY A 64 5.92 -9.56 -19.27
C GLY A 64 7.11 -9.05 -20.10
N LEU A 65 7.59 -7.83 -19.84
CA LEU A 65 8.71 -7.21 -20.58
C LEU A 65 10.07 -7.46 -19.90
N SER A 66 10.08 -7.68 -18.59
CA SER A 66 11.29 -7.90 -17.79
C SER A 66 11.44 -9.38 -17.48
N PRO A 67 12.66 -9.94 -17.49
CA PRO A 67 12.90 -11.30 -16.99
C PRO A 67 12.57 -11.45 -15.49
N HIS A 68 12.46 -10.35 -14.75
CA HIS A 68 12.10 -10.33 -13.32
C HIS A 68 10.60 -10.19 -13.06
N ALA A 69 9.74 -10.16 -14.09
CA ALA A 69 8.32 -9.85 -13.91
C ALA A 69 7.60 -10.86 -12.97
N ASP A 70 7.93 -12.15 -13.07
CA ASP A 70 7.39 -13.18 -12.17
C ASP A 70 7.86 -12.98 -10.72
N GLU A 71 9.13 -12.60 -10.52
CA GLU A 71 9.69 -12.32 -9.19
C GLU A 71 9.01 -11.10 -8.56
N TRP A 72 8.74 -10.06 -9.36
CA TRP A 72 8.03 -8.86 -8.90
C TRP A 72 6.57 -9.17 -8.55
N LEU A 73 5.90 -10.01 -9.32
CA LEU A 73 4.55 -10.49 -8.98
C LEU A 73 4.55 -11.24 -7.63
N ALA A 74 5.49 -12.17 -7.44
CA ALA A 74 5.61 -12.93 -6.19
C ALA A 74 5.93 -12.02 -5.00
N HIS A 75 6.80 -11.03 -5.19
CA HIS A 75 7.09 -10.01 -4.18
C HIS A 75 5.86 -9.19 -3.81
N CYS A 76 5.10 -8.73 -4.80
CA CYS A 76 3.90 -7.92 -4.57
C CYS A 76 2.81 -8.72 -3.85
N ASP A 77 2.57 -9.97 -4.26
CA ASP A 77 1.60 -10.86 -3.62
C ASP A 77 1.96 -11.11 -2.14
N ALA A 78 3.22 -11.43 -1.85
CA ALA A 78 3.68 -11.66 -0.49
C ALA A 78 3.48 -10.41 0.40
N PHE A 79 3.82 -9.24 -0.10
CA PHE A 79 3.69 -7.98 0.63
C PHE A 79 2.22 -7.60 0.91
N ALA A 80 1.33 -7.80 -0.07
CA ALA A 80 -0.10 -7.54 0.08
C ALA A 80 -0.75 -8.49 1.09
N ARG A 81 -0.41 -9.79 1.01
CA ARG A 81 -0.92 -10.82 1.94
C ARG A 81 -0.49 -10.57 3.38
N GLU A 82 0.75 -10.15 3.60
CA GLU A 82 1.25 -9.78 4.94
C GLU A 82 0.39 -8.68 5.60
N ARG A 83 -0.18 -7.79 4.78
CA ARG A 83 -1.03 -6.66 5.20
C ARG A 83 -2.53 -6.98 5.21
N GLY A 84 -2.90 -8.21 4.86
CA GLY A 84 -4.30 -8.65 4.81
C GLY A 84 -5.12 -8.02 3.69
N VAL A 85 -4.44 -7.55 2.63
CA VAL A 85 -5.05 -7.04 1.39
C VAL A 85 -5.34 -8.19 0.44
#